data_AF-A0AAD6JXX8-F1
#
_entry.id   AF-A0AAD6JXX8-F1
#
_cell.length_a   1.000
_cell.length_b   1.000
_cell.length_c   1.000
_cell.angle_alpha   90.00
_cell.angle_beta   90.00
_cell.angle_gamma   90.00
#
_symmetry.space_group_name_H-M   'P 1'
#
loop_
_entity.id
_entity.type
_entity.pdbx_description
1 polymer ?
#
loop_
_entity_poly.entity_id
_entity_poly.type
_entity_poly.pdbx_seq_one_letter_code
_entity_poly.pdbx_strand_id
1 'polypeptide(L)'
;MGIYLNSPKTEKFSEDGGNCRLRYGLSSMQGWRAPMEDAHTAITYLDATTSFFGVYDGHGGKNCKFQSDFIVFLVDLLLCPSMNKVKVIATMFNSSEQKIRLLPL
;
A
#
# COMPACT_ATOMS: atom_id res chain seq x y z
N MET A 1 20.74 20.86 -6.42
CA MET A 1 20.78 19.70 -5.51
C MET A 1 19.75 18.71 -6.01
N GLY A 2 20.16 17.49 -6.36
CA GLY A 2 19.28 16.49 -7.01
C GLY A 2 18.34 15.77 -6.03
N ILE A 3 17.62 14.78 -6.54
CA ILE A 3 16.69 13.90 -5.80
C ILE A 3 17.36 12.98 -4.76
N TYR A 4 18.69 13.01 -4.66
CA TYR A 4 19.49 12.13 -3.81
C TYR A 4 20.01 12.85 -2.56
N LEU A 5 20.05 12.10 -1.45
CA LEU A 5 20.68 12.50 -0.20
C LEU A 5 22.21 12.39 -0.28
N ASN A 6 22.90 13.11 0.60
CA ASN A 6 24.37 13.01 0.72
C ASN A 6 24.83 11.67 1.30
N SER A 7 23.95 10.96 2.00
CA SER A 7 24.16 9.61 2.52
C SER A 7 22.82 8.86 2.55
N PRO A 8 22.81 7.52 2.44
CA PRO A 8 21.57 6.77 2.45
C PRO A 8 21.00 6.71 3.86
N LYS A 9 19.67 6.83 3.97
CA LYS A 9 18.96 6.45 5.18
C LYS A 9 18.78 4.94 5.22
N THR A 10 19.47 4.31 6.15
CA THR A 10 19.52 2.84 6.30
C THR A 10 18.63 2.30 7.41
N GLU A 11 17.89 3.18 8.08
CA GLU A 11 16.85 2.80 9.04
C GLU A 11 15.83 1.89 8.37
N LYS A 12 15.56 0.75 9.01
CA LYS A 12 14.58 -0.23 8.56
C LYS A 12 13.32 -0.09 9.39
N PHE A 13 12.19 -0.02 8.70
CA PHE A 13 10.88 -0.18 9.31
C PHE A 13 10.44 -1.60 9.04
N SER A 14 10.43 -2.45 10.06
CA SER A 14 10.09 -3.86 9.94
C SER A 14 8.80 -4.14 10.70
N GLU A 15 7.95 -4.98 10.12
CA GLU A 15 6.71 -5.45 10.72
C GLU A 15 6.58 -6.94 10.46
N ASP A 16 5.95 -7.65 11.37
CA ASP A 16 5.63 -9.06 11.24
C ASP A 16 4.25 -9.36 11.82
N GLY A 17 3.69 -10.49 11.42
CA GLY A 17 2.38 -10.89 11.90
C GLY A 17 1.90 -12.19 11.28
N GLY A 18 0.62 -12.46 11.43
CA GLY A 18 0.01 -13.64 10.85
C GLY A 18 -1.36 -13.95 11.43
N ASN A 19 -1.88 -15.11 11.03
CA ASN A 19 -3.10 -15.70 11.54
C ASN A 19 -2.89 -17.22 11.71
N CYS A 20 -3.97 -17.98 11.93
CA CYS A 20 -3.91 -19.44 12.04
C CYS A 20 -3.50 -20.17 10.73
N ARG A 21 -3.42 -19.46 9.61
CA ARG A 21 -3.20 -20.02 8.27
C ARG A 21 -1.86 -19.62 7.65
N LEU A 22 -1.31 -18.46 8.03
CA LEU A 22 -0.05 -17.94 7.53
C LEU A 22 0.68 -17.04 8.54
N ARG A 23 1.97 -16.85 8.30
CA ARG A 23 2.82 -15.83 8.92
C ARG A 23 3.41 -14.93 7.84
N TYR A 24 3.68 -13.68 8.16
CA TYR A 24 4.36 -12.76 7.26
C TYR A 24 5.40 -11.94 8.03
N GLY A 25 6.37 -11.42 7.29
CA GLY A 25 7.31 -10.39 7.72
C GLY A 25 7.61 -9.46 6.55
N LEU A 26 7.80 -8.18 6.83
CA LEU A 26 8.13 -7.17 5.85
C LEU A 26 9.14 -6.18 6.42
N SER A 27 9.86 -5.50 5.53
CA SER A 27 10.74 -4.40 5.90
C SER A 27 10.84 -3.38 4.78
N SER A 28 10.81 -2.10 5.11
CA SER A 28 11.06 -0.99 4.18
C SER A 28 12.26 -0.15 4.62
N MET A 29 12.91 0.52 3.67
CA MET A 29 14.08 1.36 3.89
C MET A 29 14.12 2.45 2.80
N GLN A 30 14.35 3.71 3.20
CA GLN A 30 14.31 4.86 2.28
C GLN A 30 15.52 4.92 1.32
N GLY A 31 16.71 4.51 1.78
CA GLY A 31 17.92 4.53 0.96
C GLY A 31 18.34 5.95 0.57
N TRP A 32 18.69 6.14 -0.71
CA TRP A 32 19.32 7.37 -1.21
C TRP A 32 18.32 8.46 -1.62
N ARG A 33 17.03 8.15 -1.79
CA ARG A 33 16.04 9.14 -2.24
C ARG A 33 15.64 10.07 -1.11
N ALA A 34 15.39 11.34 -1.41
CA ALA A 34 15.01 12.34 -0.40
C ALA A 34 13.63 12.09 0.25
N PRO A 35 12.57 11.72 -0.48
CA PRO A 35 11.32 11.20 0.09
C PRO A 35 11.28 9.65 0.09
N MET A 36 10.63 9.08 1.11
CA MET A 36 10.15 7.69 1.07
C MET A 36 8.80 7.68 0.38
N GLU A 37 8.75 7.17 -0.85
CA GLU A 37 7.54 7.11 -1.67
C GLU A 37 6.89 5.73 -1.68
N ASP A 38 7.65 4.67 -1.32
CA ASP A 38 7.08 3.33 -1.21
C ASP A 38 6.20 3.19 0.03
N ALA A 39 5.26 2.27 -0.07
CA ALA A 39 4.38 1.88 1.01
C ALA A 39 3.91 0.43 0.84
N HIS A 40 3.24 -0.10 1.85
CA HIS A 40 2.78 -1.48 1.84
C HIS A 40 1.49 -1.64 2.65
N THR A 41 0.79 -2.75 2.40
CA THR A 41 -0.39 -3.20 3.13
C THR A 41 -0.24 -4.67 3.45
N ALA A 42 -0.47 -5.06 4.71
CA ALA A 42 -0.49 -6.44 5.16
C ALA A 42 -1.78 -6.75 5.94
N ILE A 43 -2.77 -7.34 5.27
CA ILE A 43 -4.08 -7.66 5.83
C ILE A 43 -4.21 -9.18 5.92
N THR A 44 -4.12 -9.72 7.14
CA THR A 44 -4.24 -11.16 7.38
C THR A 44 -5.68 -11.66 7.38
N TYR A 45 -6.65 -10.77 7.59
CA TYR A 45 -8.08 -11.10 7.61
C TYR A 45 -8.85 -10.17 6.67
N LEU A 46 -8.79 -10.45 5.37
CA LEU A 46 -9.60 -9.74 4.38
C LEU A 46 -11.01 -10.31 4.33
N ASP A 47 -11.10 -11.64 4.31
CA ASP A 47 -12.32 -12.42 4.52
C ASP A 47 -11.97 -13.69 5.31
N ALA A 48 -12.95 -14.58 5.54
CA ALA A 48 -12.75 -15.83 6.29
C ALA A 48 -11.61 -16.72 5.73
N THR A 49 -11.33 -16.62 4.43
CA THR A 49 -10.42 -17.49 3.67
C THR A 49 -9.32 -16.74 2.92
N THR A 50 -9.31 -15.41 2.93
CA THR A 50 -8.37 -14.59 2.13
C THR A 50 -7.56 -13.65 3.01
N SER A 51 -6.29 -13.49 2.64
CA SER A 51 -5.38 -12.47 3.15
C SER A 51 -4.88 -11.65 1.95
N PHE A 52 -4.57 -10.37 2.17
CA PHE A 52 -4.13 -9.45 1.13
C PHE A 52 -2.82 -8.79 1.53
N PHE A 53 -1.88 -8.79 0.58
CA PHE A 53 -0.58 -8.15 0.72
C PHE A 53 -0.31 -7.31 -0.52
N GLY A 54 0.09 -6.07 -0.34
CA GLY A 54 0.39 -5.13 -1.42
C GLY A 54 1.65 -4.34 -1.11
N VAL A 55 2.46 -4.11 -2.14
CA VAL A 55 3.61 -3.20 -2.11
C VAL A 55 3.40 -2.18 -3.21
N TYR A 56 3.56 -0.90 -2.87
CA TYR A 56 3.29 0.23 -3.75
C TYR A 56 4.59 1.02 -3.88
N ASP A 57 5.16 1.07 -5.09
CA ASP A 57 6.32 1.90 -5.42
C ASP A 57 5.79 3.26 -5.91
N GLY A 58 5.88 4.26 -5.05
CA GLY A 58 5.48 5.62 -5.40
C GLY A 58 6.48 6.26 -6.36
N HIS A 59 6.00 6.96 -7.38
CA HIS A 59 6.83 7.70 -8.32
C HIS A 59 6.24 9.08 -8.60
N GLY A 60 6.92 10.15 -8.19
CA GLY A 60 6.60 11.51 -8.65
C GLY A 60 6.27 12.55 -7.57
N GLY A 61 6.66 12.35 -6.32
CA GLY A 61 6.62 13.38 -5.28
C GLY A 61 5.49 13.25 -4.25
N LYS A 62 5.22 14.36 -3.54
CA LYS A 62 4.45 14.43 -2.28
C LYS A 62 3.05 13.77 -2.31
N ASN A 63 2.44 13.65 -3.49
CA ASN A 63 1.10 13.09 -3.65
C ASN A 63 1.08 11.55 -3.63
N CYS A 64 2.23 10.88 -3.78
CA CYS A 64 2.32 9.42 -3.84
C CYS A 64 2.13 8.76 -2.47
N LYS A 65 2.43 9.46 -1.37
CA LYS A 65 2.14 8.97 0.00
C LYS A 65 0.65 8.78 0.26
N PHE A 66 -0.21 9.58 -0.37
CA PHE A 66 -1.66 9.42 -0.27
C PHE A 66 -2.15 8.14 -0.94
N GLN A 67 -1.38 7.56 -1.87
CA GLN A 67 -1.81 6.40 -2.64
C GLN A 67 -1.89 5.13 -1.80
N SER A 68 -1.06 5.01 -0.76
CA SER A 68 -1.07 3.84 0.13
C SER A 68 -2.11 3.92 1.24
N ASP A 69 -2.25 5.08 1.89
CA ASP A 69 -3.27 5.31 2.93
C ASP A 69 -4.69 5.08 2.39
N PHE A 70 -4.85 5.23 1.08
CA PHE A 70 -6.13 5.10 0.40
C PHE A 70 -6.51 3.69 -0.03
N ILE A 71 -5.52 2.86 -0.34
CA ILE A 71 -5.79 1.46 -0.72
C ILE A 71 -6.34 0.68 0.48
N VAL A 72 -5.96 1.08 1.70
CA VAL A 72 -6.53 0.55 2.94
C VAL A 72 -8.00 0.95 3.12
N PHE A 73 -8.39 2.18 2.77
CA PHE A 73 -9.79 2.65 2.88
C PHE A 73 -10.76 1.89 1.95
N LEU A 74 -10.26 1.27 0.88
CA LEU A 74 -11.07 0.49 -0.06
C LEU A 74 -11.30 -0.96 0.39
N VAL A 75 -10.69 -1.37 1.51
CA VAL A 75 -10.87 -2.70 2.11
C VAL A 75 -12.26 -2.88 2.70
N ASP A 76 -12.93 -1.81 3.12
CA ASP A 76 -14.33 -1.92 3.56
C ASP A 76 -15.30 -2.28 2.41
N LEU A 77 -14.92 -2.01 1.16
CA LEU A 77 -15.66 -2.42 -0.05
C LEU A 77 -15.37 -3.87 -0.46
N LEU A 78 -14.27 -4.47 0.03
CA LEU A 78 -13.83 -5.83 -0.31
C LEU A 78 -14.71 -6.93 0.31
N LEU A 79 -15.65 -6.59 1.20
CA LEU A 79 -16.61 -7.53 1.79
C LEU A 79 -17.89 -7.72 0.95
N CYS A 80 -17.97 -7.13 -0.26
CA CYS A 80 -19.14 -7.27 -1.11
C CYS A 80 -19.26 -8.71 -1.67
N PRO A 81 -20.24 -9.54 -1.22
CA PRO A 81 -20.29 -10.97 -1.53
C PRO A 81 -20.56 -11.30 -3.01
N SER A 82 -20.97 -10.31 -3.81
CA SER A 82 -21.39 -10.48 -5.21
C SER A 82 -20.24 -10.38 -6.21
N MET A 83 -19.03 -10.01 -5.77
CA MET A 83 -17.91 -9.71 -6.65
C MET A 83 -16.86 -10.82 -6.61
N ASN A 84 -16.41 -11.27 -7.78
CA ASN A 84 -15.27 -12.19 -7.85
C ASN A 84 -13.96 -11.44 -7.57
N LYS A 85 -12.92 -12.17 -7.16
CA LYS A 85 -11.62 -11.61 -6.76
C LYS A 85 -10.99 -10.66 -7.81
N VAL A 86 -11.22 -10.93 -9.10
CA VAL A 86 -10.73 -10.08 -10.20
C VAL A 86 -11.45 -8.73 -10.23
N LYS A 87 -12.79 -8.73 -10.15
CA LYS A 87 -13.58 -7.50 -10.11
C LYS A 87 -13.28 -6.68 -8.86
N VAL A 88 -13.04 -7.34 -7.73
CA VAL A 88 -12.62 -6.70 -6.48
C VAL A 88 -11.32 -5.90 -6.66
N ILE A 89 -10.28 -6.51 -7.25
CA ILE A 89 -9.01 -5.82 -7.53
C ILE A 89 -9.24 -4.66 -8.50
N ALA A 90 -9.98 -4.87 -9.59
CA ALA A 90 -10.27 -3.83 -10.57
C ALA A 90 -11.05 -2.65 -9.96
N THR A 91 -12.05 -2.91 -9.12
CA THR A 91 -12.81 -1.88 -8.41
C THR A 91 -11.93 -1.11 -7.43
N MET A 92 -11.07 -1.80 -6.68
CA MET A 92 -10.10 -1.17 -5.77
C MET A 92 -9.21 -0.18 -6.53
N PHE A 93 -8.61 -0.59 -7.65
CA PHE A 93 -7.78 0.32 -8.46
C PHE A 93 -8.57 1.50 -9.03
N ASN A 94 -9.74 1.25 -9.64
CA ASN A 94 -10.56 2.31 -10.24
C ASN A 94 -11.06 3.34 -9.20
N SER A 95 -11.55 2.88 -8.05
CA SER A 95 -12.00 3.77 -6.98
C SER A 95 -10.83 4.53 -6.35
N SER A 96 -9.65 3.90 -6.25
CA SER A 96 -8.43 4.57 -5.81
C SER A 96 -8.08 5.75 -6.73
N GLU A 97 -8.13 5.52 -8.04
CA GLU A 97 -7.81 6.52 -9.06
C GLU A 97 -8.80 7.69 -9.05
N GLN A 98 -10.10 7.40 -8.99
CA GLN A 98 -11.13 8.46 -9.00
C GLN A 98 -10.99 9.41 -7.81
N LYS A 99 -10.76 8.88 -6.61
CA LYS A 99 -10.75 9.71 -5.41
C LYS A 99 -9.37 10.37 -5.21
N ILE A 100 -8.27 9.84 -5.81
CA ILE A 100 -7.01 10.59 -5.99
C ILE A 100 -7.20 11.82 -6.89
N ARG A 101 -7.95 11.70 -8.00
CA ARG A 101 -8.25 12.84 -8.89
C ARG A 101 -9.06 13.96 -8.23
N LEU A 102 -9.70 13.68 -7.09
CA LEU A 102 -10.54 14.64 -6.36
C LEU A 102 -9.81 15.35 -5.21
N LEU A 103 -8.57 14.97 -4.90
CA LEU A 103 -7.77 15.65 -3.87
C LEU A 103 -7.24 16.99 -4.40
N PRO A 104 -7.28 18.08 -3.61
CA PRO A 104 -6.68 19.35 -4.01
C PRO A 104 -5.15 19.22 -4.11
N LEU A 105 -4.58 19.83 -5.17
CA LEU A 105 -3.14 19.84 -5.47
C LEU A 105 -2.32 20.62 -4.42
#